data_AF-A0A081S4U4-F1
#
_entry.id   AF-A0A081S4U4-F1
#
_cell.length_a   1.000
_cell.length_b   1.000
_cell.length_c   1.000
_cell.angle_alpha   90.00
_cell.angle_beta   90.00
_cell.angle_gamma   90.00
#
_symmetry.space_group_name_H-M   'P 1'
#
loop_
_entity.id
_entity.type
_entity.pdbx_description
1 polymer ?
#
loop_
_entity_poly.entity_id
_entity_poly.type
_entity_poly.pdbx_seq_one_letter_code
_entity_poly.pdbx_strand_id
1 'polypeptide(L)' 'MTLKLRCEDYGFECQYEIDEEKSISTIEKLRNHFEEEHGIDYTVEAVTQMIQNRGHSLESIKK' A
#
# COMPACT_ATOMS: atom_id res chain seq x y z
N MET A 1 -12.89 -4.66 4.21
CA MET A 1 -12.41 -5.22 2.93
C MET A 1 -10.95 -5.58 3.06
N THR A 2 -10.58 -6.78 2.63
CA THR A 2 -9.17 -7.15 2.49
C THR A 2 -8.57 -6.42 1.29
N LEU A 3 -7.36 -5.89 1.48
CA LEU A 3 -6.62 -5.09 0.53
C LEU A 3 -5.34 -5.85 0.18
N LYS A 4 -5.20 -6.22 -1.08
CA LYS A 4 -4.01 -6.90 -1.57
C LYS A 4 -3.03 -5.93 -2.23
N LEU A 5 -2.04 -5.47 -1.47
CA LEU A 5 -1.00 -4.55 -1.95
C LEU A 5 0.21 -5.34 -2.43
N ARG A 6 0.78 -4.99 -3.58
CA ARG A 6 2.03 -5.61 -4.07
C ARG A 6 2.97 -4.53 -4.55
N CYS A 7 4.27 -4.63 -4.26
CA CYS A 7 5.23 -3.63 -4.72
C CYS A 7 5.31 -3.55 -6.25
N GLU A 8 5.21 -4.69 -6.95
CA GLU A 8 5.07 -4.75 -8.42
C GLU A 8 3.91 -3.90 -8.95
N ASP A 9 2.84 -3.79 -8.16
CA ASP A 9 1.67 -2.98 -8.47
C ASP A 9 2.03 -1.48 -8.58
N TYR A 10 3.06 -1.05 -7.87
CA TYR A 10 3.54 0.33 -7.85
C TYR A 10 4.78 0.56 -8.73
N GLY A 11 5.17 -0.44 -9.55
CA GLY A 11 6.30 -0.34 -10.47
C GLY A 11 7.65 -0.69 -9.84
N PHE A 12 7.66 -1.35 -8.68
CA PHE A 12 8.86 -1.82 -8.03
C PHE A 12 9.13 -3.29 -8.38
N GLU A 13 10.38 -3.64 -8.65
CA GLU A 13 10.81 -5.03 -8.88
C GLU A 13 10.95 -5.79 -7.55
N CYS A 14 9.88 -5.83 -6.75
CA CYS A 14 9.86 -6.50 -5.45
C CYS A 14 8.64 -7.43 -5.32
N GLN A 15 8.88 -8.63 -4.80
CA GLN A 15 7.88 -9.68 -4.56
C GLN A 15 7.09 -9.49 -3.26
N TYR A 16 7.30 -8.36 -2.57
CA TYR A 16 6.58 -8.08 -1.34
C TYR A 16 5.10 -7.83 -1.63
N GLU A 17 4.26 -8.61 -0.96
CA GLU A 17 2.81 -8.47 -0.99
C GLU A 17 2.23 -8.46 0.41
N ILE A 18 1.18 -7.67 0.58
CA ILE A 18 0.38 -7.61 1.80
C ILE A 18 -1.05 -8.01 1.43
N ASP A 19 -1.59 -9.01 2.10
CA ASP A 19 -2.97 -9.46 1.95
C ASP A 19 -3.65 -9.43 3.32
N GLU A 20 -4.12 -8.25 3.73
CA GLU A 20 -4.76 -8.05 5.03
C GLU A 20 -5.87 -6.99 4.96
N GLU A 21 -6.60 -6.77 6.05
CA GLU A 21 -7.63 -5.72 6.09
C GLU A 21 -7.01 -4.32 5.97
N LYS A 22 -7.62 -3.46 5.16
CA LYS A 22 -7.20 -2.06 5.00
C LYS A 22 -7.20 -1.32 6.35
N SER A 23 -6.01 -1.18 6.92
CA SER A 23 -5.77 -0.48 8.19
C SER A 23 -4.53 0.40 8.10
N ILE A 24 -4.37 1.32 9.06
CA ILE A 24 -3.19 2.19 9.14
C ILE A 24 -1.90 1.34 9.23
N SER A 25 -1.89 0.27 10.02
CA SER A 25 -0.74 -0.65 10.10
C SER A 25 -0.35 -1.26 8.76
N THR A 26 -1.31 -1.56 7.88
CA THR A 26 -1.05 -2.11 6.54
C THR A 26 -0.29 -1.10 5.67
N ILE A 27 -0.68 0.18 5.78
CA ILE A 27 -0.05 1.29 5.08
C ILE A 27 1.34 1.55 5.64
N GLU A 28 1.50 1.48 6.97
CA GLU A 28 2.80 1.61 7.64
C GLU A 28 3.76 0.48 7.28
N LYS A 29 3.28 -0.77 7.19
CA LYS A 29 4.10 -1.91 6.72
C LYS A 29 4.63 -1.67 5.31
N LEU A 30 3.75 -1.25 4.39
CA LEU A 30 4.15 -0.96 3.01
C LEU A 30 5.13 0.21 2.95
N ARG A 31 4.88 1.28 3.72
CA ARG A 31 5.79 2.42 3.85
C ARG A 31 7.17 1.99 4.33
N ASN A 32 7.22 1.24 5.44
CA ASN A 32 8.47 0.81 6.04
C ASN A 32 9.24 -0.11 5.07
N HIS A 33 8.52 -0.97 4.33
CA HIS A 33 9.13 -1.76 3.27
C HIS A 33 9.75 -0.90 2.17
N PHE A 34 9.09 0.19 1.73
CA PHE A 34 9.70 1.13 0.79
C PHE A 34 10.97 1.80 1.34
N GLU A 35 10.99 2.15 2.62
CA GLU A 35 12.17 2.74 3.25
C GLU A 35 13.32 1.72 3.37
N GLU A 36 13.03 0.52 3.87
CA GLU A 36 14.05 -0.50 4.17
C GLU A 36 14.59 -1.18 2.90
N GLU A 37 13.71 -1.57 1.97
CA GLU A 37 14.09 -2.39 0.81
C GLU A 37 14.39 -1.54 -0.43
N HIS A 38 13.70 -0.41 -0.57
CA HIS A 38 13.87 0.49 -1.71
C HIS A 38 14.65 1.77 -1.36
N GLY A 39 14.85 2.09 -0.08
CA GLY A 39 15.50 3.33 0.34
C GLY A 39 14.64 4.57 0.14
N ILE A 40 13.32 4.43 0.04
CA ILE A 40 12.39 5.52 -0.27
C ILE A 40 11.51 5.82 0.94
N ASP A 41 11.76 6.97 1.58
CA ASP A 41 10.91 7.48 2.65
C ASP A 41 9.67 8.17 2.06
N TYR A 42 8.61 7.39 1.85
CA TYR A 42 7.29 7.94 1.58
C TYR A 42 6.60 8.33 2.88
N THR A 43 5.84 9.41 2.87
CA THR A 43 4.92 9.70 3.98
C THR A 43 3.74 8.73 3.97
N VAL A 44 3.15 8.48 5.13
CA VAL A 44 1.93 7.65 5.26
C VAL A 44 0.82 8.18 4.34
N GLU A 45 0.70 9.49 4.19
CA GLU A 45 -0.27 10.13 3.30
C GLU A 45 0.01 9.83 1.82
N ALA A 46 1.28 9.87 1.40
CA ALA A 46 1.68 9.54 0.02
C ALA A 46 1.33 8.08 -0.31
N VAL A 47 1.70 7.14 0.56
CA VAL A 47 1.36 5.71 0.38
C VAL A 47 -0.17 5.52 0.36
N THR A 48 -0.90 6.20 1.25
CA THR A 48 -2.37 6.15 1.27
C THR A 48 -2.98 6.63 -0.05
N GLN A 49 -2.51 7.76 -0.58
CA GLN A 49 -2.94 8.29 -1.86
C GLN A 49 -2.57 7.38 -3.04
N MET A 50 -1.40 6.75 -3.02
CA MET A 50 -1.00 5.78 -4.04
C MET A 50 -1.99 4.61 -4.08
N ILE A 51 -2.30 4.03 -2.92
CA ILE A 51 -3.28 2.95 -2.79
C ILE A 51 -4.66 3.39 -3.29
N GLN A 52 -5.11 4.60 -2.92
CA GLN A 52 -6.40 5.13 -3.37
C GLN A 52 -6.46 5.38 -4.89
N ASN A 53 -5.41 5.94 -5.48
CA ASN A 53 -5.36 6.30 -6.91
C ASN A 53 -5.28 5.07 -7.83
N ARG A 54 -4.67 3.97 -7.37
CA ARG A 54 -4.43 2.75 -8.16
C ARG A 54 -5.70 1.93 -8.45
N GLY A 55 -6.88 2.38 -8.03
CA GLY A 55 -8.13 1.64 -8.21
C GLY A 55 -8.31 0.49 -7.22
N HIS A 56 -7.47 0.41 -6.17
CA HIS A 56 -7.88 -0.13 -4.87
C HIS A 56 -8.90 0.83 -4.25
N SER A 57 -10.03 0.97 -4.94
CA SER A 57 -11.01 2.00 -4.69
C SER A 57 -11.57 1.85 -3.28
N LEU A 58 -11.72 2.97 -2.57
CA LEU A 58 -12.47 3.06 -1.32
C LEU A 58 -13.97 2.78 -1.51
N GLU A 59 -14.41 2.52 -2.74
CA GLU A 59 -15.80 2.28 -3.17
C GLU A 59 -16.39 0.94 -2.73
N SER A 60 -15.85 0.38 -1.67
CA SER A 60 -16.46 -0.72 -0.96
C SER A 60 -16.83 -0.30 0.47
N ILE A 61 -16.45 0.90 0.93
CA ILE A 61 -16.99 1.54 2.14
C ILE A 61 -18.27 2.33 1.78
N LYS A 62 -19.29 1.62 1.30
CA LYS A 62 -20.72 2.01 1.24
C LYS A 62 -21.42 0.71 0.79
N LYS A 63 -22.22 0.03 1.60
CA LYS A 63 -23.24 0.45 2.55
C LYS A 63 -23.46 -0.64 3.59
#